data_AF-A0A1E3IRW9-F1
#
_entry.id   AF-A0A1E3IRW9-F1
#
_cell.length_a   1.000
_cell.length_b   1.000
_cell.length_c   1.000
_cell.angle_alpha   90.00
_cell.angle_beta   90.00
_cell.angle_gamma   90.00
#
_symmetry.space_group_name_H-M   'P 1'
#
loop_
_entity.id
_entity.type
_entity.pdbx_description
1 polymer ?
#
loop_
_entity_poly.entity_id
_entity_poly.type
_entity_poly.pdbx_seq_one_letter_code
_entity_poly.pdbx_strand_id
1 'polypeptide(L)'
;MSSDYATERSSVPTHVSRIVETFFSKLDANTMFKEDDREILDNSRDSMSEDLRHAVTIALETEIRKMEEQGEPVGDMSQLTFMPNMIAPVDVDEVLMVGSIQGEGWSGNGELFNVPREDTTATAE
;
A
#
# COMPACT_ATOMS: atom_id res chain seq x y z
N MET A 1 -15.00 -24.98 4.62
CA MET A 1 -13.74 -24.28 4.94
C MET A 1 -13.92 -22.81 4.60
N SER A 2 -14.41 -22.01 5.55
CA SER A 2 -14.77 -20.59 5.31
C SER A 2 -14.33 -19.66 6.45
N SER A 3 -13.70 -20.19 7.50
CA SER A 3 -13.35 -19.41 8.70
C SER A 3 -12.05 -18.63 8.56
N ASP A 4 -11.18 -19.03 7.63
CA ASP A 4 -9.84 -18.47 7.50
C ASP A 4 -9.90 -17.13 6.74
N TYR A 5 -10.54 -17.07 5.56
CA TYR A 5 -10.68 -15.81 4.80
C TYR A 5 -11.42 -14.68 5.54
N ALA A 6 -12.41 -15.02 6.36
CA ALA A 6 -13.11 -14.02 7.18
C ALA A 6 -12.21 -13.45 8.28
N THR A 7 -11.36 -14.30 8.88
CA THR A 7 -10.35 -13.88 9.86
C THR A 7 -9.32 -12.96 9.20
N GLU A 8 -8.82 -13.34 8.02
CA GLU A 8 -7.85 -12.53 7.27
C GLU A 8 -8.43 -11.17 6.86
N ARG A 9 -9.70 -11.11 6.42
CA ARG A 9 -10.36 -9.81 6.14
C ARG A 9 -10.46 -8.93 7.37
N SER A 10 -10.73 -9.54 8.53
CA SER A 10 -10.81 -8.82 9.81
C SER A 10 -9.44 -8.31 10.28
N SER A 11 -8.33 -8.95 9.87
CA SER A 11 -6.97 -8.51 10.22
C SER A 11 -6.40 -7.44 9.26
N VAL A 12 -6.97 -7.25 8.06
CA VAL A 12 -6.53 -6.24 7.07
C VAL A 12 -6.25 -4.86 7.69
N PRO A 13 -7.15 -4.25 8.49
CA PRO A 13 -6.87 -2.91 9.06
C PRO A 13 -5.62 -2.85 9.94
N THR A 14 -5.29 -3.97 10.62
CA THR A 14 -4.08 -4.08 11.44
C THR A 14 -2.84 -4.15 10.56
N HIS A 15 -2.87 -4.96 9.50
CA HIS A 15 -1.77 -5.07 8.54
C HIS A 15 -1.53 -3.75 7.80
N VAL A 16 -2.60 -3.08 7.34
CA VAL A 16 -2.55 -1.76 6.69
C VAL A 16 -1.88 -0.74 7.60
N SER A 17 -2.34 -0.60 8.85
CA SER A 17 -1.79 0.38 9.79
C SER A 17 -0.30 0.15 10.02
N ARG A 18 0.12 -1.11 10.22
CA ARG A 18 1.53 -1.44 10.39
C ARG A 18 2.37 -1.14 9.15
N ILE A 19 1.89 -1.48 7.95
CA ILE A 19 2.60 -1.21 6.68
C ILE A 19 2.84 0.29 6.52
N VAL A 20 1.81 1.09 6.74
CA VAL A 20 1.85 2.56 6.59
C VAL A 20 2.76 3.17 7.64
N GLU A 21 2.63 2.79 8.91
CA GLU A 21 3.51 3.26 9.99
C GLU A 21 4.99 2.88 9.74
N THR A 22 5.24 1.67 9.24
CA THR A 22 6.59 1.21 8.89
C THR A 22 7.16 2.01 7.72
N PHE A 23 6.35 2.34 6.72
CA PHE A 23 6.77 3.18 5.61
C PHE A 23 7.15 4.59 6.09
N PHE A 24 6.26 5.28 6.81
CA PHE A 24 6.48 6.66 7.24
C PHE A 24 7.55 6.81 8.33
N SER A 25 7.83 5.75 9.11
CA SER A 25 8.96 5.73 10.06
C SER A 25 10.31 5.54 9.36
N LYS A 26 10.33 4.89 8.19
CA LYS A 26 11.53 4.70 7.37
C LYS A 26 11.73 5.79 6.32
N LEU A 27 10.68 6.54 6.00
CA LEU A 27 10.72 7.66 5.07
C LEU A 27 11.54 8.80 5.69
N ASP A 28 12.84 8.77 5.45
CA ASP A 28 13.76 9.83 5.85
C ASP A 28 13.82 10.92 4.78
N ALA A 29 12.89 11.87 4.86
CA ALA A 29 12.81 12.98 3.92
C ALA A 29 14.10 13.82 3.89
N ASN A 30 14.87 13.82 4.99
CA ASN A 30 16.08 14.61 5.12
C ASN A 30 17.27 14.10 4.30
N THR A 31 17.24 12.86 3.84
CA THR A 31 18.32 12.27 3.03
C THR A 31 17.95 12.07 1.57
N MET A 32 16.65 11.95 1.25
CA MET A 32 16.18 11.68 -0.11
C MET A 32 15.85 12.91 -0.95
N PHE A 33 15.46 14.04 -0.35
CA PHE A 33 14.85 15.14 -1.10
C PHE A 33 15.57 16.48 -0.90
N LYS A 34 15.41 17.41 -1.86
CA LYS A 34 15.87 18.80 -1.72
C LYS A 34 15.00 19.55 -0.70
N GLU A 35 15.44 20.71 -0.23
CA GLU A 35 14.74 21.47 0.80
C GLU A 35 13.29 21.83 0.41
N ASP A 36 13.08 22.35 -0.80
CA ASP A 36 11.73 22.67 -1.31
C ASP A 36 10.85 21.41 -1.43
N ASP A 37 11.43 20.30 -1.88
CA ASP A 37 10.73 19.01 -2.01
C ASP A 37 10.35 18.44 -0.64
N ARG A 38 11.15 18.71 0.42
CA ARG A 38 10.84 18.28 1.79
C ARG A 38 9.64 19.02 2.35
N GLU A 39 9.55 20.33 2.11
CA GLU A 39 8.42 21.12 2.58
C GLU A 39 7.11 20.60 1.99
N ILE A 40 7.09 20.28 0.69
CA ILE A 40 5.94 19.67 0.03
C ILE A 40 5.61 18.31 0.66
N LEU A 41 6.61 17.43 0.85
CA LEU A 41 6.39 16.11 1.45
C LEU A 41 5.88 16.16 2.90
N ASP A 42 6.37 17.10 3.69
CA ASP A 42 5.91 17.30 5.06
C ASP A 42 4.48 17.83 5.10
N ASN A 43 4.13 18.76 4.19
CA ASN A 43 2.78 19.30 4.06
C ASN A 43 1.78 18.24 3.53
N SER A 44 2.21 17.35 2.64
CA SER A 44 1.39 16.28 2.05
C SER A 44 1.44 14.98 2.85
N ARG A 45 2.09 14.95 4.03
CA ARG A 45 2.30 13.70 4.79
C ARG A 45 0.99 13.02 5.17
N ASP A 46 -0.01 13.81 5.59
CA ASP A 46 -1.31 13.28 6.00
C ASP A 46 -2.08 12.72 4.80
N SER A 47 -2.13 13.44 3.68
CA SER A 47 -2.79 12.95 2.46
C SER A 47 -2.10 11.71 1.90
N MET A 48 -0.77 11.70 1.82
CA MET A 48 0.00 10.51 1.43
C MET A 48 -0.28 9.31 2.34
N SER A 49 -0.49 9.54 3.65
CA SER A 49 -0.83 8.49 4.60
C SER A 49 -2.22 7.91 4.34
N GLU A 50 -3.20 8.75 4.06
CA GLU A 50 -4.55 8.32 3.69
C GLU A 50 -4.57 7.58 2.35
N ASP A 51 -3.90 8.11 1.33
CA ASP A 51 -3.81 7.49 0.02
C ASP A 51 -3.11 6.13 0.07
N LEU A 52 -2.01 6.03 0.82
CA LEU A 52 -1.30 4.78 1.00
C LEU A 52 -2.14 3.76 1.80
N ARG A 53 -2.84 4.20 2.85
CA ARG A 53 -3.78 3.35 3.60
C ARG A 53 -4.83 2.76 2.66
N HIS A 54 -5.43 3.60 1.81
CA HIS A 54 -6.44 3.17 0.87
C HIS A 54 -5.88 2.18 -0.17
N ALA A 55 -4.76 2.51 -0.80
CA ALA A 55 -4.12 1.68 -1.81
C ALA A 55 -3.70 0.30 -1.29
N VAL A 56 -3.12 0.25 -0.08
CA VAL A 56 -2.73 -0.99 0.59
C VAL A 56 -3.96 -1.80 0.99
N THR A 57 -5.02 -1.16 1.48
CA THR A 57 -6.27 -1.85 1.81
C THR A 57 -6.83 -2.58 0.59
N ILE A 58 -6.97 -1.90 -0.54
CA ILE A 58 -7.44 -2.50 -1.80
C ILE A 58 -6.53 -3.67 -2.21
N ALA A 59 -5.22 -3.53 -2.07
CA ALA A 59 -4.28 -4.59 -2.44
C ALA A 59 -4.47 -5.86 -1.60
N LEU A 60 -4.56 -5.72 -0.28
CA LEU A 60 -4.72 -6.87 0.61
C LEU A 60 -6.10 -7.53 0.43
N GLU A 61 -7.17 -6.75 0.29
CA GLU A 61 -8.51 -7.29 0.04
C GLU A 61 -8.61 -8.01 -1.31
N THR A 62 -7.97 -7.47 -2.35
CA THR A 62 -7.90 -8.10 -3.67
C THR A 62 -7.17 -9.43 -3.60
N GLU A 63 -6.06 -9.52 -2.87
CA GLU A 63 -5.35 -10.78 -2.68
C GLU A 63 -6.21 -11.81 -1.96
N ILE A 64 -6.84 -11.44 -0.83
CA ILE A 64 -7.70 -12.38 -0.08
C ILE A 64 -8.82 -12.91 -0.98
N ARG A 65 -9.44 -12.03 -1.79
CA ARG A 65 -10.46 -12.42 -2.75
C ARG A 65 -9.93 -13.37 -3.82
N LYS A 66 -8.77 -13.07 -4.40
CA LYS A 66 -8.11 -13.93 -5.40
C LYS A 66 -7.81 -15.31 -4.84
N MET A 67 -7.28 -15.38 -3.62
CA MET A 67 -6.97 -16.64 -2.94
C MET A 67 -8.25 -17.44 -2.63
N GLU A 68 -9.31 -16.77 -2.17
CA GLU A 68 -10.61 -17.40 -1.95
C GLU A 68 -11.21 -17.96 -3.25
N GLU A 69 -11.15 -17.22 -4.35
CA GLU A 69 -11.62 -17.65 -5.67
C GLU A 69 -10.83 -18.84 -6.21
N GLN A 70 -9.53 -18.93 -5.89
CA GLN A 70 -8.64 -20.04 -6.28
C GLN A 70 -8.72 -21.24 -5.32
N GLY A 71 -9.35 -21.06 -4.15
CA GLY A 71 -9.39 -22.08 -3.10
C GLY A 71 -8.03 -22.29 -2.42
N GLU A 72 -7.13 -21.31 -2.52
CA GLU A 72 -5.79 -21.34 -1.95
C GLU A 72 -5.74 -20.57 -0.62
N PRO A 73 -4.94 -21.03 0.36
CA PRO A 73 -4.81 -20.31 1.62
C PRO A 73 -4.19 -18.93 1.38
N VAL A 74 -4.67 -17.95 2.15
CA VAL A 74 -4.06 -16.61 2.19
C VAL A 74 -2.64 -16.73 2.76
N GLY A 75 -1.66 -16.14 2.06
CA GLY A 75 -0.29 -16.07 2.55
C GLY A 75 -0.15 -15.21 3.80
N ASP A 76 0.90 -15.43 4.59
CA ASP A 76 1.11 -14.68 5.82
C ASP A 76 1.31 -13.17 5.55
N MET A 77 0.35 -12.37 6.01
CA MET A 77 0.41 -10.92 5.86
C MET A 77 1.24 -10.24 6.97
N SER A 78 1.76 -10.99 7.94
CA SER A 78 2.43 -10.47 9.13
C SER A 78 3.81 -9.86 8.87
N GLN A 79 4.41 -10.06 7.70
CA GLN A 79 5.71 -9.47 7.35
C GLN A 79 5.67 -8.54 6.13
N LEU A 80 4.46 -8.24 5.63
CA LEU A 80 4.31 -7.33 4.49
C LEU A 80 4.81 -5.93 4.82
N THR A 81 5.48 -5.34 3.83
CA THR A 81 5.97 -3.96 3.84
C THR A 81 5.68 -3.31 2.50
N PHE A 82 5.48 -1.99 2.51
CA PHE A 82 5.42 -1.21 1.28
C PHE A 82 6.83 -0.77 0.89
N MET A 83 7.21 -1.06 -0.34
CA MET A 83 8.47 -0.63 -0.91
C MET A 83 8.20 0.45 -1.97
N PRO A 84 8.57 1.72 -1.70
CA PRO A 84 8.43 2.76 -2.70
C PRO A 84 9.39 2.50 -3.86
N ASN A 85 8.89 2.64 -5.08
CA ASN A 85 9.69 2.68 -6.29
C ASN A 85 9.99 4.13 -6.70
N MET A 86 8.98 5.00 -6.57
CA MET A 86 9.08 6.42 -6.88
C MET A 86 8.25 7.21 -5.86
N ILE A 87 8.82 8.31 -5.38
CA ILE A 87 8.14 9.35 -4.62
C ILE A 87 8.61 10.66 -5.23
N ALA A 88 7.70 11.43 -5.82
CA ALA A 88 8.02 12.67 -6.50
C ALA A 88 7.00 13.75 -6.14
N PRO A 89 7.40 14.86 -5.53
CA PRO A 89 6.58 16.06 -5.47
C PRO A 89 6.29 16.52 -6.92
N VAL A 90 5.02 16.72 -7.25
CA VAL A 90 4.59 17.17 -8.59
C VAL A 90 4.00 18.57 -8.55
N ASP A 91 3.39 18.97 -7.44
CA ASP A 91 2.90 20.32 -7.18
C ASP A 91 3.02 20.67 -5.68
N VAL A 92 2.60 21.88 -5.27
CA VAL A 92 2.76 22.43 -3.90
C VAL A 92 2.20 21.51 -2.81
N ASP A 93 1.17 20.72 -3.12
CA ASP A 93 0.48 19.82 -2.20
C ASP A 93 0.26 18.40 -2.78
N GLU A 94 0.78 18.13 -3.98
CA GLU A 94 0.59 16.86 -4.67
C GLU A 94 1.90 16.07 -4.76
N VAL A 95 1.84 14.80 -4.34
CA VAL A 95 2.96 13.87 -4.35
C VAL A 95 2.57 12.62 -5.13
N LEU A 96 3.27 12.38 -6.23
CA LEU A 96 3.15 11.12 -6.97
C LEU A 96 3.93 10.04 -6.22
N MET A 97 3.24 8.95 -5.85
CA MET A 97 3.87 7.79 -5.23
C MET A 97 3.52 6.52 -6.00
N VAL A 98 4.55 5.72 -6.29
CA VAL A 98 4.43 4.39 -6.91
C VAL A 98 5.25 3.42 -6.09
N GLY A 99 4.69 2.24 -5.81
CA GLY A 99 5.43 1.21 -5.09
C GLY A 99 4.77 -0.15 -5.18
N SER A 100 5.31 -1.10 -4.42
CA SER A 100 4.81 -2.47 -4.34
C SER A 100 4.71 -2.93 -2.89
N ILE A 101 3.83 -3.89 -2.63
CA ILE A 101 3.87 -4.64 -1.37
C ILE A 101 4.85 -5.80 -1.55
N GLN A 102 5.73 -5.98 -0.56
CA GLN A 102 6.67 -7.08 -0.52
C GLN A 102 6.63 -7.82 0.80
N GLY A 103 6.84 -9.12 0.73
CA GLY A 103 6.97 -10.00 1.89
C GLY A 103 6.94 -11.47 1.51
N GLU A 104 7.37 -12.32 2.44
CA GLU A 104 7.33 -13.77 2.25
C GLU A 104 5.88 -14.24 2.09
N GLY A 105 5.65 -15.14 1.12
CA GLY A 105 4.31 -15.70 0.87
C GLY A 105 3.30 -14.77 0.18
N TRP A 106 3.68 -13.52 -0.14
CA TRP A 106 2.84 -12.60 -0.91
C TRP A 106 2.87 -12.94 -2.41
N SER A 107 1.71 -13.16 -3.04
CA SER A 107 1.69 -13.51 -4.47
C SER A 107 1.95 -12.29 -5.37
N GLY A 108 1.66 -11.08 -4.90
CA GLY A 108 1.88 -9.83 -5.63
C GLY A 108 3.27 -9.21 -5.45
N ASN A 109 4.29 -10.01 -5.12
CA ASN A 109 5.66 -9.50 -4.95
C ASN A 109 6.15 -8.86 -6.26
N GLY A 110 6.50 -7.57 -6.19
CA GLY A 110 6.96 -6.80 -7.35
C GLY A 110 5.85 -6.19 -8.21
N GLU A 111 4.57 -6.40 -7.88
CA GLU A 111 3.47 -5.72 -8.55
C GLU A 111 3.42 -4.26 -8.10
N LEU A 112 3.65 -3.35 -9.06
CA LEU A 112 3.62 -1.91 -8.82
C LEU A 112 2.18 -1.38 -8.89
N PHE A 113 1.86 -0.44 -8.00
CA PHE A 113 0.61 0.31 -8.03
C PHE A 113 0.85 1.79 -7.67
N ASN A 114 -0.04 2.64 -8.18
CA ASN A 114 -0.08 4.07 -7.86
C ASN A 114 -0.68 4.30 -6.47
N VAL A 115 -0.27 5.38 -5.84
CA VAL A 115 -0.82 5.89 -4.58
C VAL A 115 -1.21 7.36 -4.82
N PRO A 116 -2.51 7.71 -4.79
CA PRO A 116 -3.65 6.82 -4.54
C PRO A 116 -3.83 5.78 -5.65
N ARG A 117 -4.34 4.61 -5.26
CA ARG A 117 -4.65 3.56 -6.23
C ARG A 117 -5.94 3.94 -6.94
N GLU A 118 -5.88 4.13 -8.25
CA GLU A 118 -7.08 4.32 -9.04
C GLU A 118 -8.01 3.13 -8.79
N ASP A 119 -9.25 3.41 -8.36
CA ASP A 119 -10.31 2.41 -8.33
C ASP A 119 -10.35 1.80 -9.72
N THR A 120 -10.02 0.51 -9.82
CA THR A 120 -10.19 -0.22 -11.07
C THR A 120 -11.69 -0.37 -11.25
N THR A 121 -12.32 0.67 -11.78
CA THR A 121 -13.64 0.58 -12.38
C THR A 121 -13.46 -0.39 -13.53
N ALA A 122 -13.82 -1.65 -13.26
CA ALA A 122 -14.07 -2.64 -14.28
C ALA A 122 -15.08 -2.00 -15.25
N THR A 123 -14.56 -1.44 -16.34
CA THR A 123 -15.38 -1.06 -17.47
C THR A 123 -15.71 -2.39 -18.12
N ALA A 124 -16.82 -2.97 -17.69
CA ALA A 124 -17.47 -4.03 -18.43
C ALA A 124 -17.97 -3.42 -19.73
N GLU A 125 -17.29 -3.71 -20.83
CA GLU A 125 -17.85 -3.65 -22.18
C GLU A 125 -18.52 -4.99 -22.53
#